data_AF-A0A6J8EZ46-F1
#
_entry.id   AF-A0A6J8EZ46-F1
#
_cell.length_a   1.000
_cell.length_b   1.000
_cell.length_c   1.000
_cell.angle_alpha   90.00
_cell.angle_beta   90.00
_cell.angle_gamma   90.00
#
_symmetry.space_group_name_H-M   'P 1'
#
loop_
_entity.id
_entity.type
_entity.pdbx_description
1 polymer ?
#
loop_
_entity_poly.entity_id
_entity_poly.type
_entity_poly.pdbx_seq_one_letter_code
_entity_poly.pdbx_strand_id
1 'polypeptide(L)'
;MTFSVLLASLLCYGSLVQCYNNRIVEDLLNVIFKLKNSKGYGGGQTSIPAFTATLSKDLTPPVNQIIIFDSVKTNIGGHYSSSTGVFTSPRNGLYMISATMRSTASKHLHCELWVNEAMKEKIFGTNLSTGTVNAVLQLKTGDKVFIRKDHRSGEGIIGRDWSMFSGYFIA
;
A
#
# COMPACT_ATOMS: atom_id res chain seq x y z
N MET A 1 6.67 -42.32 14.05
CA MET A 1 5.98 -42.38 15.35
C MET A 1 4.97 -41.25 15.40
N THR A 2 3.70 -41.59 15.29
CA THR A 2 2.60 -40.65 15.07
C THR A 2 2.11 -40.04 16.39
N PHE A 3 1.65 -38.79 16.30
CA PHE A 3 1.15 -37.93 17.38
C PHE A 3 0.10 -38.60 18.30
N SER A 4 -0.57 -39.64 17.81
CA SER A 4 -1.51 -40.49 18.52
C SER A 4 -0.90 -41.28 19.69
N VAL A 5 0.38 -41.63 19.66
CA VAL A 5 1.04 -42.36 20.76
C VAL A 5 1.34 -41.43 21.94
N LEU A 6 1.62 -40.15 21.68
CA LEU A 6 1.89 -39.14 22.71
C LEU A 6 0.62 -38.80 23.52
N LEU A 7 -0.55 -38.83 22.86
CA LEU A 7 -1.84 -38.54 23.48
C LEU A 7 -2.32 -39.72 24.36
N ALA A 8 -2.06 -40.95 23.93
CA ALA A 8 -2.37 -42.15 24.71
C ALA A 8 -1.49 -42.27 25.97
N SER A 9 -0.21 -41.86 25.91
CA SER A 9 0.64 -41.83 27.10
C SER A 9 0.23 -40.78 28.14
N LEU A 10 -0.41 -39.67 27.73
CA LEU A 10 -0.95 -38.69 28.68
C LEU A 10 -2.24 -39.17 29.37
N LEU A 11 -3.05 -39.99 28.69
CA LEU A 11 -4.32 -40.49 29.24
C LEU A 11 -4.12 -41.72 30.14
N CYS A 12 -3.10 -42.55 29.87
CA CYS A 12 -2.82 -43.75 30.69
C CYS A 12 -2.05 -43.46 32.01
N TYR A 13 -1.48 -42.27 32.19
CA TYR A 13 -0.86 -41.83 33.46
C TYR A 13 -1.81 -40.98 34.34
N GLY A 14 -3.12 -41.13 34.15
CA GLY A 14 -4.19 -40.40 34.84
C GLY A 14 -4.31 -40.62 36.36
N SER A 15 -3.33 -41.26 37.02
CA SER A 15 -3.29 -41.43 38.48
C SER A 15 -1.93 -41.07 39.11
N LEU A 16 -1.03 -40.40 38.39
CA LEU A 16 0.23 -39.89 38.97
C LEU A 16 0.53 -38.40 38.70
N VAL A 17 -0.41 -37.65 38.11
CA VAL A 17 -0.31 -36.19 38.00
C VAL A 17 -1.40 -35.52 38.84
N GLN A 18 -1.47 -35.92 40.11
CA GLN A 18 -2.12 -35.12 41.14
C GLN A 18 -1.07 -34.21 41.78
N CYS A 19 -0.43 -33.37 40.96
CA CYS A 19 0.37 -32.21 41.36
C CYS A 19 0.95 -31.60 40.09
N TYR A 20 0.18 -30.77 39.39
CA TYR A 20 0.69 -29.51 38.90
C TYR A 20 -0.51 -28.66 38.49
N ASN A 21 -1.08 -27.97 39.48
CA ASN A 21 -1.63 -26.62 39.26
C ASN A 21 -0.45 -25.75 38.80
N ASN A 22 0.03 -26.00 37.58
CA ASN A 22 1.12 -25.25 37.01
C ASN A 22 0.45 -24.01 36.45
N ARG A 23 0.35 -22.98 37.30
CA ARG A 23 -0.14 -21.66 36.92
C ARG A 23 0.49 -21.19 35.61
N ILE A 24 1.74 -21.58 35.36
CA ILE A 24 2.48 -21.39 34.11
C ILE A 24 1.79 -22.03 32.89
N VAL A 25 1.27 -23.26 33.01
CA VAL A 25 0.56 -23.95 31.92
C VAL A 25 -0.78 -23.28 31.65
N GLU A 26 -1.52 -22.88 32.68
CA GLU A 26 -2.77 -22.13 32.52
C GLU A 26 -2.53 -20.75 31.90
N ASP A 27 -1.50 -20.04 32.37
CA ASP A 27 -1.10 -18.74 31.81
C ASP A 27 -0.67 -18.89 30.34
N LEU A 28 0.07 -19.94 30.00
CA LEU A 28 0.45 -20.27 28.62
C LEU A 28 -0.76 -20.57 27.74
N LEU A 29 -1.71 -21.36 28.23
CA LEU A 29 -2.95 -21.67 27.52
C LEU A 29 -3.79 -20.41 27.30
N ASN A 30 -3.88 -19.55 28.31
CA ASN A 30 -4.57 -18.27 28.22
C ASN A 30 -3.92 -17.32 27.23
N VAL A 31 -2.59 -17.27 27.19
CA VAL A 31 -1.85 -16.52 26.16
C VAL A 31 -2.19 -17.10 24.80
N ILE A 32 -1.94 -18.39 24.54
CA ILE A 32 -2.23 -19.03 23.24
C ILE A 32 -3.68 -18.80 22.79
N PHE A 33 -4.64 -18.87 23.71
CA PHE A 33 -6.05 -18.63 23.41
C PHE A 33 -6.33 -17.17 23.03
N LYS A 34 -5.74 -16.20 23.75
CA LYS A 34 -5.79 -14.77 23.38
C LYS A 34 -5.13 -14.51 22.04
N LEU A 35 -4.04 -15.21 21.74
CA LEU A 35 -3.34 -15.09 20.46
C LEU A 35 -4.19 -15.67 19.32
N LYS A 36 -4.80 -16.85 19.50
CA LYS A 36 -5.70 -17.44 18.49
C LYS A 36 -6.96 -16.61 18.22
N ASN A 37 -7.48 -15.95 19.25
CA ASN A 37 -8.69 -15.14 19.15
C ASN A 37 -8.42 -13.67 18.79
N SER A 38 -7.17 -13.22 18.84
CA SER A 38 -6.80 -11.96 18.22
C SER A 38 -6.82 -12.17 16.70
N LYS A 39 -7.47 -11.27 15.97
CA LYS A 39 -7.37 -11.24 14.52
C LYS A 39 -5.94 -10.84 14.16
N GLY A 40 -5.00 -11.78 14.16
CA GLY A 40 -3.61 -11.50 13.78
C GLY A 40 -2.51 -12.30 14.46
N TYR A 41 -2.68 -13.60 14.73
CA TYR A 41 -1.53 -14.49 14.97
C TYR A 41 -1.11 -15.25 13.71
N GLY A 42 -0.86 -14.49 12.64
CA GLY A 42 0.32 -14.76 11.82
C GLY A 42 1.45 -13.96 12.42
N GLY A 43 2.70 -14.42 12.37
CA GLY A 43 3.83 -13.54 12.66
C GLY A 43 3.71 -12.30 11.77
N GLY A 44 3.17 -11.21 12.35
CA GLY A 44 2.81 -10.01 11.64
C GLY A 44 4.08 -9.28 11.29
N GLN A 45 4.73 -9.70 10.21
CA GLN A 45 5.64 -8.83 9.49
C GLN A 45 4.82 -7.58 9.17
N THR A 46 5.08 -6.48 9.88
CA THR A 46 4.48 -5.19 9.52
C THR A 46 5.02 -4.84 8.15
N SER A 47 4.30 -5.20 7.10
CA SER A 47 4.73 -4.98 5.73
C SER A 47 4.88 -3.48 5.52
N ILE A 48 6.04 -3.03 5.03
CA ILE A 48 6.29 -1.63 4.69
C ILE A 48 5.31 -1.26 3.56
N PRO A 49 4.33 -0.37 3.79
CA PRO A 49 3.39 0.03 2.75
C PRO A 49 4.14 0.55 1.54
N ALA A 50 3.88 -0.02 0.37
CA ALA A 50 4.53 0.38 -0.86
C ALA A 50 3.64 0.08 -2.06
N PHE A 51 3.65 0.96 -3.04
CA PHE A 51 2.96 0.73 -4.30
C PHE A 51 3.76 1.28 -5.48
N THR A 52 3.54 0.66 -6.63
CA THR A 52 3.92 1.18 -7.94
C THR A 52 2.81 0.77 -8.90
N ALA A 53 2.23 1.76 -9.57
CA ALA A 53 1.24 1.57 -10.61
C ALA A 53 1.61 2.38 -11.85
N THR A 54 1.14 1.92 -12.99
CA THR A 54 1.46 2.44 -14.33
C THR A 54 0.19 2.66 -15.11
N LEU A 55 0.26 3.53 -16.13
CA LEU A 55 -0.80 3.61 -17.14
C LEU A 55 -0.62 2.50 -18.17
N SER A 56 -1.64 1.66 -18.35
CA SER A 56 -1.59 0.58 -19.34
C SER A 56 -1.65 1.11 -20.78
N LYS A 57 -2.39 2.20 -20.98
CA LYS A 57 -2.65 2.81 -22.30
C LYS A 57 -2.53 4.32 -22.25
N ASP A 58 -2.29 4.90 -23.42
CA ASP A 58 -2.29 6.34 -23.60
C ASP A 58 -3.69 6.90 -23.29
N LEU A 59 -3.76 8.08 -22.68
CA LEU A 59 -5.04 8.71 -22.34
C LEU A 59 -4.96 10.24 -22.36
N THR A 60 -6.10 10.88 -22.59
CA THR A 60 -6.30 12.33 -22.44
C THR A 60 -7.25 12.54 -21.26
N PRO A 61 -6.74 12.81 -20.06
CA PRO A 61 -7.59 12.89 -18.88
C PRO A 61 -8.44 14.17 -18.93
N PRO A 62 -9.68 14.15 -18.42
CA PRO A 62 -10.43 15.37 -18.25
C PRO A 62 -9.76 16.30 -17.25
N VAL A 63 -10.03 17.60 -17.36
CA VAL A 63 -9.50 18.61 -16.44
C VAL A 63 -9.93 18.33 -15.00
N ASN A 64 -9.06 18.63 -14.03
CA ASN A 64 -9.32 18.45 -12.60
C ASN A 64 -9.70 17.03 -12.16
N GLN A 65 -9.47 16.01 -12.99
CA GLN A 65 -9.73 14.61 -12.65
C GLN A 65 -8.49 13.90 -12.10
N ILE A 66 -8.72 12.92 -11.22
CA ILE A 66 -7.67 12.03 -10.75
C ILE A 66 -7.23 11.13 -11.90
N ILE A 67 -5.91 10.99 -12.06
CA ILE A 67 -5.33 10.08 -13.04
C ILE A 67 -5.24 8.69 -12.41
N ILE A 68 -5.90 7.73 -13.05
CA ILE A 68 -5.98 6.34 -12.59
C ILE A 68 -4.87 5.53 -13.24
N PHE A 69 -3.86 5.12 -12.46
CA PHE A 69 -2.81 4.20 -12.91
C PHE A 69 -3.32 2.77 -12.72
N ASP A 70 -3.88 2.22 -13.78
CA ASP A 70 -4.69 1.00 -13.76
C ASP A 70 -3.85 -0.29 -13.68
N SER A 71 -2.60 -0.25 -14.14
CA SER A 71 -1.68 -1.39 -14.16
C SER A 71 -0.78 -1.39 -12.92
N VAL A 72 -1.16 -2.17 -11.90
CA VAL A 72 -0.45 -2.29 -10.62
C VAL A 72 0.73 -3.25 -10.75
N LYS A 73 1.94 -2.77 -10.43
CA LYS A 73 3.17 -3.58 -10.39
C LYS A 73 3.51 -4.04 -8.97
N THR A 74 3.30 -3.16 -7.99
CA THR A 74 3.51 -3.44 -6.56
C THR A 74 2.36 -2.81 -5.77
N ASN A 75 1.86 -3.49 -4.74
CA ASN A 75 0.86 -2.95 -3.81
C ASN A 75 0.92 -3.66 -2.44
N ILE A 76 2.07 -3.54 -1.78
CA ILE A 76 2.31 -4.11 -0.45
C ILE A 76 1.38 -3.40 0.55
N GLY A 77 0.54 -4.18 1.24
CA GLY A 77 -0.51 -3.68 2.14
C GLY A 77 -1.84 -3.33 1.44
N GLY A 78 -1.89 -3.29 0.10
CA GLY A 78 -3.14 -3.09 -0.64
C GLY A 78 -3.74 -1.69 -0.49
N HIS A 79 -2.89 -0.67 -0.28
CA HIS A 79 -3.32 0.69 0.05
C HIS A 79 -3.43 1.63 -1.16
N TYR A 80 -2.99 1.17 -2.34
CA TYR A 80 -3.30 1.82 -3.61
C TYR A 80 -4.53 1.17 -4.26
N SER A 81 -5.45 2.00 -4.76
CA SER A 81 -6.64 1.56 -5.50
C SER A 81 -6.51 1.87 -6.99
N SER A 82 -6.42 0.83 -7.81
CA SER A 82 -6.37 0.95 -9.28
C SER A 82 -7.71 1.32 -9.91
N SER A 83 -8.81 1.33 -9.16
CA SER A 83 -10.10 1.83 -9.64
C SER A 83 -10.29 3.32 -9.41
N THR A 84 -9.53 3.91 -8.47
CA THR A 84 -9.66 5.35 -8.12
C THR A 84 -8.40 6.16 -8.37
N GLY A 85 -7.24 5.52 -8.56
CA GLY A 85 -5.96 6.22 -8.72
C GLY A 85 -5.34 6.73 -7.41
N VAL A 86 -5.88 6.31 -6.26
CA VAL A 86 -5.57 6.90 -4.95
C VAL A 86 -4.78 5.93 -4.08
N PHE A 87 -3.68 6.41 -3.50
CA PHE A 87 -3.02 5.79 -2.36
C PHE A 87 -3.61 6.35 -1.06
N THR A 88 -4.02 5.47 -0.13
CA THR A 88 -4.52 5.87 1.19
C THR A 88 -3.51 5.46 2.26
N SER A 89 -2.94 6.43 2.97
CA SER A 89 -1.93 6.17 4.00
C SER A 89 -2.50 5.28 5.11
N PRO A 90 -1.94 4.08 5.36
CA PRO A 90 -2.46 3.17 6.38
C PRO A 90 -1.99 3.48 7.80
N ARG A 91 -0.96 4.31 7.94
CA ARG A 91 -0.38 4.70 9.22
C ARG A 91 0.31 6.04 9.12
N ASN A 92 0.40 6.72 10.25
CA ASN A 92 1.16 7.96 10.37
C ASN A 92 2.64 7.69 10.07
N GLY A 93 3.29 8.58 9.31
CA GLY A 93 4.72 8.50 9.06
C GLY A 93 5.17 9.26 7.83
N LEU A 94 6.45 9.12 7.53
CA LEU A 94 7.12 9.72 6.39
C LEU A 94 7.05 8.78 5.19
N TYR A 95 6.69 9.30 4.02
CA TYR A 95 6.57 8.54 2.78
C TYR A 95 7.40 9.22 1.68
N MET A 96 8.09 8.42 0.86
CA MET A 96 8.56 8.88 -0.44
C MET A 96 7.45 8.64 -1.45
N ILE A 97 7.00 9.68 -2.13
CA ILE A 97 6.03 9.61 -3.22
C ILE A 97 6.69 10.11 -4.50
N SER A 98 6.54 9.36 -5.59
CA SER A 98 7.12 9.70 -6.88
C SER A 98 6.10 9.49 -7.99
N ALA A 99 6.08 10.38 -8.98
CA ALA A 99 5.33 10.19 -10.20
C ALA A 99 6.12 10.66 -11.40
N THR A 100 6.01 9.89 -12.48
CA THR A 100 6.64 10.16 -13.76
C THR A 100 5.57 10.15 -14.84
N MET A 101 5.53 11.21 -15.63
CA MET A 101 4.48 11.45 -16.62
C MET A 101 5.12 11.78 -17.96
N ARG A 102 4.85 10.95 -18.98
CA ARG A 102 5.35 11.18 -20.33
C ARG A 102 4.29 11.87 -21.18
N SER A 103 4.63 13.04 -21.71
CA SER A 103 3.74 13.82 -22.59
C SER A 103 3.64 13.22 -23.99
N THR A 104 2.49 13.41 -24.65
CA THR A 104 2.35 13.15 -26.10
C THR A 104 3.04 14.23 -26.94
N ALA A 105 3.17 13.99 -28.24
CA ALA A 105 3.69 15.01 -29.16
C ALA A 105 2.78 16.25 -29.19
N SER A 106 3.39 17.42 -29.45
CA SER A 106 2.70 18.68 -29.80
C SER A 106 1.78 19.31 -28.74
N LYS A 107 1.74 18.79 -27.51
CA LYS A 107 0.99 19.37 -26.39
C LYS A 107 1.86 19.45 -25.14
N HIS A 108 1.57 20.46 -24.32
CA HIS A 108 2.06 20.49 -22.94
C HIS A 108 1.33 19.43 -22.12
N LEU A 109 1.89 19.08 -20.98
CA LEU A 109 1.28 18.22 -19.99
C LEU A 109 1.45 18.88 -18.63
N HIS A 110 0.33 19.10 -17.95
CA HIS A 110 0.29 19.68 -16.62
C HIS A 110 -0.48 18.78 -15.67
N CYS A 111 0.24 18.16 -14.75
CA CYS A 111 -0.32 17.33 -13.68
C CYS A 111 0.16 17.82 -12.33
N GLU A 112 -0.52 17.40 -11.28
CA GLU A 112 -0.29 17.87 -9.92
C GLU A 112 -0.31 16.69 -8.95
N LEU A 113 0.62 16.67 -8.00
CA LEU A 113 0.57 15.76 -6.86
C LEU A 113 -0.27 16.41 -5.76
N TRP A 114 -1.28 15.68 -5.27
CA TRP A 114 -2.20 16.15 -4.24
C TRP A 114 -2.13 15.26 -3.00
N VAL A 115 -2.31 15.89 -1.84
CA VAL A 115 -2.66 15.23 -0.59
C VAL A 115 -3.97 15.81 -0.10
N ASN A 116 -5.04 15.01 -0.09
CA ASN A 116 -6.40 15.45 0.17
C ASN A 116 -6.76 16.65 -0.72
N GLU A 117 -7.02 17.82 -0.12
CA GLU A 117 -7.40 19.07 -0.79
C GLU A 117 -6.22 20.02 -1.03
N ALA A 118 -4.99 19.59 -0.75
CA ALA A 118 -3.79 20.41 -0.88
C ALA A 118 -2.88 19.92 -2.01
N MET A 119 -2.72 20.73 -3.05
CA MET A 119 -1.68 20.54 -4.07
C MET A 119 -0.30 20.68 -3.41
N LYS A 120 0.59 19.72 -3.69
CA LYS A 120 1.95 19.68 -3.16
C LYS A 120 2.99 20.05 -4.19
N GLU A 121 2.89 19.47 -5.38
CA GLU A 121 3.89 19.62 -6.42
C GLU A 121 3.26 19.61 -7.81
N LYS A 122 3.97 20.18 -8.78
CA LYS A 122 3.56 20.22 -10.19
C LYS A 122 4.48 19.35 -11.04
N ILE A 123 3.89 18.69 -12.04
CA ILE A 123 4.57 17.90 -13.05
C ILE A 123 4.29 18.56 -14.40
N PHE A 124 5.36 18.92 -15.10
CA PHE A 124 5.30 19.51 -16.43
C PHE A 124 6.01 18.62 -17.44
N GLY A 125 5.39 18.44 -18.62
CA GLY A 125 5.99 17.81 -19.78
C GLY A 125 5.60 18.54 -21.06
N THR A 126 6.36 18.36 -22.13
CA THR A 126 6.07 18.94 -23.43
C THR A 126 6.76 18.14 -24.53
N ASN A 127 6.08 17.93 -25.65
CA ASN A 127 6.65 17.35 -26.87
C ASN A 127 7.48 16.07 -26.63
N LEU A 128 6.82 14.99 -26.20
CA LEU A 128 7.43 13.69 -25.90
C LEU A 128 8.43 13.68 -24.73
N SER A 129 8.54 14.78 -23.97
CA SER A 129 9.33 14.83 -22.75
C SER A 129 8.62 14.18 -21.58
N THR A 130 9.41 13.91 -20.55
CA THR A 130 8.98 13.30 -19.30
C THR A 130 9.13 14.30 -18.16
N GLY A 131 8.03 14.55 -17.44
CA GLY A 131 8.05 15.26 -16.18
C GLY A 131 8.06 14.29 -15.01
N THR A 132 8.82 14.59 -13.96
CA THR A 132 8.89 13.75 -12.75
C THR A 132 8.77 14.62 -11.51
N VAL A 133 8.09 14.10 -10.49
CA VAL A 133 8.11 14.63 -9.13
C VAL A 133 8.60 13.56 -8.18
N ASN A 134 9.38 13.96 -7.18
CA ASN A 134 9.72 13.16 -6.00
C ASN A 134 9.46 14.02 -4.77
N ALA A 135 8.61 13.57 -3.87
CA ALA A 135 8.20 14.30 -2.68
C ALA A 135 8.32 13.41 -1.45
N VAL A 136 9.00 13.92 -0.42
CA VAL A 136 9.01 13.31 0.91
C VAL A 136 7.87 13.96 1.70
N LEU A 137 6.86 13.18 2.06
CA LEU A 137 5.61 13.66 2.65
C LEU A 137 5.38 13.04 4.03
N GLN A 138 5.08 13.90 5.01
CA GLN A 138 4.52 13.46 6.28
C GLN A 138 3.01 13.24 6.10
N LEU A 139 2.57 11.99 6.22
CA LEU A 139 1.16 11.61 6.07
C LEU A 139 0.60 11.10 7.39
N LYS A 140 -0.70 11.35 7.58
CA LYS A 140 -1.53 10.76 8.63
C LYS A 140 -2.30 9.58 8.08
N THR A 141 -2.73 8.70 8.97
CA THR A 141 -3.62 7.59 8.64
C THR A 141 -4.89 8.14 7.97
N GLY A 142 -5.23 7.61 6.80
CA GLY A 142 -6.38 8.04 6.00
C GLY A 142 -6.10 9.15 4.99
N ASP A 143 -4.91 9.78 5.00
CA ASP A 143 -4.55 10.77 3.97
C ASP A 143 -4.55 10.13 2.58
N LYS A 144 -5.17 10.81 1.63
CA LYS A 144 -5.30 10.38 0.24
C LYS A 144 -4.27 11.10 -0.63
N VAL A 145 -3.41 10.33 -1.27
CA VAL A 145 -2.39 10.84 -2.19
C VAL A 145 -2.71 10.39 -3.60
N PHE A 146 -2.71 11.33 -4.55
CA PHE A 146 -3.07 11.05 -5.94
C PHE A 146 -2.47 12.08 -6.89
N ILE A 147 -2.39 11.71 -8.17
CA ILE A 147 -2.07 12.64 -9.26
C ILE A 147 -3.37 13.14 -9.87
N ARG A 148 -3.47 14.46 -10.05
CA ARG A 148 -4.61 15.10 -10.69
C ARG A 148 -4.17 15.82 -11.95
N LYS A 149 -5.01 15.79 -12.98
CA LYS A 149 -4.87 16.70 -14.10
C LYS A 149 -5.18 18.13 -13.64
N ASP A 150 -4.39 19.10 -14.09
CA ASP A 150 -4.68 20.51 -13.80
C ASP A 150 -5.92 21.02 -14.61
N HIS A 151 -6.12 22.33 -14.63
CA HIS A 151 -7.23 22.99 -15.31
C HIS A 151 -7.09 23.09 -16.85
N ARG A 152 -5.99 22.63 -17.45
CA ARG A 152 -5.75 22.68 -18.91
C ARG A 152 -6.25 21.41 -19.59
N SER A 153 -6.87 21.55 -20.77
CA SER A 153 -7.51 20.44 -21.50
C SER A 153 -6.73 20.01 -22.74
N GLY A 154 -7.04 18.81 -23.25
CA GLY A 154 -6.50 18.31 -24.52
C GLY A 154 -5.03 17.87 -24.45
N GLU A 155 -4.51 17.63 -23.25
CA GLU A 155 -3.14 17.19 -23.00
C GLU A 155 -3.11 15.67 -22.84
N GLY A 156 -2.32 14.98 -23.67
CA GLY A 156 -2.19 13.52 -23.63
C GLY A 156 -1.05 13.06 -22.73
N ILE A 157 -1.26 11.89 -22.12
CA ILE A 157 -0.26 11.17 -21.33
C ILE A 157 0.00 9.83 -22.02
N ILE A 158 1.26 9.52 -22.28
CA ILE A 158 1.69 8.23 -22.82
C ILE A 158 1.63 7.18 -21.71
N GLY A 159 0.89 6.10 -21.95
CA GLY A 159 0.79 4.94 -21.07
C GLY A 159 1.83 3.88 -21.43
N ARG A 160 1.44 2.61 -21.52
CA ARG A 160 2.34 1.47 -21.85
C ARG A 160 3.58 1.45 -20.95
N ASP A 161 3.35 1.59 -19.64
CA ASP A 161 4.38 1.63 -18.60
C ASP A 161 5.34 2.84 -18.64
N TRP A 162 5.19 3.79 -19.58
CA TRP A 162 6.01 5.01 -19.64
C TRP A 162 5.70 6.02 -18.54
N SER A 163 4.46 6.01 -18.03
CA SER A 163 4.01 6.88 -16.95
C SER A 163 3.64 6.03 -15.74
N MET A 164 4.12 6.44 -14.57
CA MET A 164 4.02 5.68 -13.33
C MET A 164 3.77 6.58 -12.12
N PHE A 165 3.17 5.99 -11.09
CA PHE A 165 2.97 6.57 -9.77
C PHE A 165 3.36 5.54 -8.72
N SER A 166 4.25 5.94 -7.82
CA SER A 166 4.85 5.08 -6.81
C SER A 166 4.92 5.76 -5.47
N GLY A 167 4.97 4.96 -4.42
CA GLY A 167 5.28 5.46 -3.10
C GLY A 167 5.58 4.35 -2.11
N TYR A 168 6.33 4.68 -1.08
CA TYR A 168 6.61 3.74 0.01
C TYR A 168 6.85 4.46 1.33
N PHE A 169 6.54 3.77 2.42
CA PHE A 169 6.76 4.22 3.78
C PHE A 169 8.26 4.20 4.12
N ILE A 170 8.74 5.26 4.76
CA ILE A 170 10.12 5.41 5.23
C ILE A 170 10.22 5.10 6.72
N ALA A 171 9.51 5.87 7.55
CA ALA A 171 9.63 5.84 9.02
C ALA A 171 8.37 6.34 9.73
#